data_AF-A0A377WDS4-F1
#
_entry.id   AF-A0A377WDS4-F1
#
_cell.length_a   1.000
_cell.length_b   1.000
_cell.length_c   1.000
_cell.angle_alpha   90.00
_cell.angle_beta   90.00
_cell.angle_gamma   90.00
#
_symmetry.space_group_name_H-M   'P 1'
#
loop_
_entity.id
_entity.type
_entity.pdbx_description
1 polymer ?
#
loop_
_entity_poly.entity_id
_entity_poly.type
_entity_poly.pdbx_seq_one_letter_code
_entity_poly.pdbx_strand_id
1 'polypeptide(L)'
;MLKPIQKGSHGATTGFFGWFNRMFDKSTHHYTDSVGNILRSTGRYLVLYLIIVVGMAWLFVRLPSSFLPDEDQGVFLSMAQLPAGATQERTQKVLDEMTNYYLTKEKDNVESVFAVNGFGFAGRGQNTGIAFVR
;
A
#
# COMPACT_ATOMS: atom_id res chain seq x y z
N MET A 1 5.37 36.10 20.49
CA MET A 1 5.52 37.08 19.38
C MET A 1 6.98 37.08 18.96
N LEU A 2 7.26 36.85 17.67
CA LEU A 2 8.64 36.83 17.15
C LEU A 2 9.22 38.25 17.18
N LYS A 3 10.44 38.39 17.70
CA LYS A 3 11.11 39.68 17.91
C LYS A 3 11.38 40.33 16.53
N PRO A 4 11.02 41.60 16.32
CA PRO A 4 11.23 42.26 15.03
C PRO A 4 12.73 42.40 14.77
N ILE A 5 13.16 41.89 13.61
CA ILE A 5 14.52 42.05 13.11
C ILE A 5 14.62 43.48 12.53
N GLN A 6 15.70 44.20 12.83
CA GLN A 6 15.90 45.57 12.32
C GLN A 6 15.89 45.59 10.78
N LYS A 7 15.13 46.53 10.19
CA LYS A 7 15.16 46.80 8.75
C LYS A 7 16.60 47.12 8.33
N GLY A 8 17.20 46.22 7.55
CA GLY A 8 18.59 46.32 7.08
C GLY A 8 19.54 45.26 7.64
N SER A 9 19.13 44.45 8.63
CA SER A 9 19.87 43.24 8.98
C SER A 9 19.59 42.18 7.91
N HIS A 10 20.50 42.01 6.96
CA HIS A 10 20.56 40.80 6.17
C HIS A 10 20.68 39.63 7.17
N GLY A 11 19.70 38.73 7.18
CA GLY A 11 19.69 37.57 8.08
C GLY A 11 21.02 36.83 8.04
N ALA A 12 21.33 36.05 9.10
CA ALA A 12 22.61 35.39 9.34
C ALA A 12 23.42 35.14 8.05
N THR A 13 24.43 35.98 7.79
CA THR A 13 25.19 36.00 6.53
C THR A 13 26.30 34.94 6.49
N THR A 14 26.54 34.26 7.62
CA THR A 14 27.57 33.24 7.82
C THR A 14 26.96 31.95 8.38
N GLY A 15 27.72 30.85 8.29
CA GLY A 15 27.24 29.52 8.68
C GLY A 15 26.19 28.95 7.72
N PHE A 16 25.49 27.92 8.18
CA PHE A 16 24.50 27.19 7.39
C PHE A 16 23.40 28.10 6.82
N PHE A 17 22.81 28.96 7.64
CA PHE A 17 21.72 29.84 7.23
C PHE A 17 22.15 30.87 6.17
N GLY A 18 23.38 31.39 6.25
CA GLY A 18 23.92 32.28 5.23
C GLY A 18 24.21 31.58 3.90
N TRP A 19 24.72 30.34 3.95
CA TRP A 19 24.87 29.50 2.76
C TRP A 19 23.51 29.15 2.12
N PHE A 20 22.54 28.74 2.94
CA PHE A 20 21.19 28.40 2.49
C PHE A 20 20.53 29.59 1.81
N ASN A 21 20.54 30.77 2.44
CA ASN A 21 19.94 31.98 1.87
C ASN A 21 20.57 32.33 0.51
N ARG A 22 21.91 32.30 0.40
CA ARG A 22 22.59 32.54 -0.88
C ARG A 22 22.23 31.51 -1.95
N MET A 23 22.16 30.23 -1.59
CA MET A 23 21.77 29.17 -2.53
C MET A 23 20.30 29.26 -2.94
N PHE A 24 19.44 29.65 -2.01
CA PHE A 24 18.02 29.84 -2.24
C PHE A 24 17.76 31.05 -3.16
N ASP A 25 18.42 32.18 -2.90
CA ASP A 25 18.33 33.37 -3.75
C ASP A 25 18.83 33.07 -5.18
N LYS A 26 19.96 32.37 -5.29
CA LYS A 26 20.49 31.92 -6.59
C LYS A 26 19.51 30.99 -7.31
N SER A 27 18.91 30.04 -6.60
CA SER A 27 17.90 29.12 -7.16
C SER A 27 16.66 29.86 -7.61
N THR A 28 16.25 30.90 -6.87
CA THR A 28 15.08 31.72 -7.20
C THR A 28 15.32 32.50 -8.49
N HIS A 29 16.48 33.16 -8.63
CA HIS A 29 16.83 33.84 -9.87
C HIS A 29 16.91 32.89 -11.06
N HIS A 30 17.51 31.70 -10.87
CA HIS A 30 17.57 30.69 -11.92
C HIS A 30 16.18 30.19 -12.32
N TYR A 31 15.27 30.02 -11.36
CA TYR A 31 13.88 29.67 -11.62
C TYR A 31 13.17 30.77 -12.42
N THR A 32 13.30 32.04 -12.05
CA THR A 32 12.67 33.14 -12.79
C THR A 32 13.18 33.25 -14.23
N ASP A 33 14.49 33.07 -14.43
CA ASP A 33 15.09 33.08 -15.76
C ASP A 33 14.61 31.88 -16.60
N SER A 34 14.52 30.71 -15.99
CA SER A 34 14.03 29.49 -16.63
C SER A 34 12.57 29.64 -17.06
N VAL A 35 11.71 30.17 -16.19
CA VAL A 35 10.31 30.45 -16.52
C VAL A 35 10.21 31.51 -17.62
N GLY A 36 11.01 32.56 -17.57
CA GLY A 36 11.08 33.55 -18.64
C GLY A 36 11.41 32.92 -20.01
N ASN A 37 12.33 31.96 -20.05
CA ASN A 37 12.67 31.22 -21.26
C ASN A 37 11.56 30.25 -21.72
N ILE A 38 10.85 29.63 -20.78
CA ILE A 38 9.66 28.80 -21.07
C ILE A 38 8.59 29.64 -21.77
N LEU A 39 8.30 30.84 -21.25
CA LEU A 39 7.29 31.75 -21.79
C LEU A 39 7.64 32.27 -23.20
N ARG A 40 8.93 32.33 -23.55
CA ARG A 40 9.37 32.69 -24.91
C ARG A 40 9.31 31.54 -25.90
N SER A 41 9.23 30.29 -25.42
CA SER A 41 9.27 29.07 -26.24
C SER A 41 8.06 28.16 -25.98
N THR A 42 6.87 28.76 -25.90
CA THR A 42 5.61 28.11 -25.53
C THR A 42 5.29 26.85 -26.32
N GLY A 43 5.56 26.81 -27.63
CA GLY A 43 5.27 25.67 -28.49
C GLY A 43 5.97 24.37 -28.04
N ARG A 44 7.25 24.42 -27.66
CA ARG A 44 7.99 23.25 -27.18
C ARG A 44 7.41 22.71 -25.87
N TYR A 45 7.02 23.60 -24.97
CA TYR A 45 6.45 23.22 -23.68
C TYR A 45 5.01 22.72 -23.81
N LEU A 46 4.26 23.16 -24.83
CA LEU A 46 2.97 22.59 -25.18
C LEU A 46 3.10 21.14 -25.67
N VAL A 47 4.11 20.84 -26.50
CA VAL A 47 4.40 19.45 -26.93
C VAL A 47 4.78 18.59 -25.72
N LEU A 48 5.65 19.08 -24.84
CA LEU A 48 6.01 18.37 -23.61
C LEU A 48 4.78 18.12 -22.73
N TYR A 49 3.89 19.10 -22.60
CA TYR A 49 2.63 18.96 -21.86
C TYR A 49 1.75 17.85 -22.45
N LEU A 50 1.59 17.82 -23.78
CA LEU A 50 0.83 16.76 -24.45
C LEU A 50 1.46 15.38 -24.22
N ILE A 51 2.78 15.26 -24.25
CA ILE A 51 3.47 14.00 -23.95
C ILE A 51 3.16 13.55 -22.52
N ILE A 52 3.17 14.46 -21.54
CA ILE A 52 2.84 14.15 -20.15
C ILE A 52 1.37 13.71 -20.04
N VAL A 53 0.43 14.40 -20.69
CA VAL A 53 -1.00 14.06 -20.69
C VAL A 53 -1.24 12.68 -21.31
N VAL A 54 -0.63 12.39 -22.46
CA VAL A 54 -0.73 11.08 -23.12
C VAL A 54 -0.10 9.99 -22.26
N GLY A 55 1.08 10.26 -21.66
CA GLY A 55 1.74 9.33 -20.74
C GLY A 55 0.90 9.03 -19.51
N MET A 56 0.30 10.05 -18.91
CA MET A 56 -0.63 9.90 -17.79
C MET A 56 -1.85 9.06 -18.18
N ALA A 57 -2.50 9.37 -19.31
CA ALA A 57 -3.67 8.61 -19.78
C ALA A 57 -3.32 7.14 -20.04
N TRP A 58 -2.16 6.89 -20.64
CA TRP A 58 -1.66 5.54 -20.91
C TRP A 58 -1.37 4.76 -19.63
N LEU A 59 -0.71 5.38 -18.64
CA LEU A 59 -0.46 4.77 -17.34
C LEU A 59 -1.76 4.53 -16.57
N PHE A 60 -2.67 5.50 -16.57
CA PHE A 60 -3.93 5.44 -15.85
C PHE A 60 -4.82 4.29 -16.33
N VAL A 61 -4.94 4.10 -17.66
CA VAL A 61 -5.72 2.98 -18.24
C VAL A 61 -5.07 1.62 -17.98
N ARG A 62 -3.75 1.58 -17.73
CA ARG A 62 -3.01 0.34 -17.44
C ARG A 62 -2.91 0.03 -15.95
N LEU A 63 -3.24 0.98 -15.07
CA LEU A 63 -3.15 0.79 -13.64
C LEU A 63 -4.29 -0.12 -13.17
N PRO A 64 -3.99 -1.31 -12.62
CA PRO A 64 -5.04 -2.18 -12.10
C PRO A 64 -5.79 -1.48 -10.96
N SER A 65 -7.11 -1.46 -11.05
CA SER A 65 -7.98 -0.95 -9.99
C SER A 65 -8.39 -2.07 -9.04
N SER A 66 -8.34 -1.82 -7.74
CA SER A 66 -9.01 -2.62 -6.71
C SER A 66 -9.98 -1.72 -5.92
N PHE A 67 -10.92 -2.32 -5.19
CA PHE A 67 -11.85 -1.54 -4.37
C PHE A 67 -11.16 -1.06 -3.08
N LEU A 68 -10.68 -2.00 -2.28
CA LEU A 68 -9.85 -1.79 -1.09
C LEU A 68 -8.74 -2.85 -1.08
N PRO A 69 -7.56 -2.54 -0.53
CA PRO A 69 -6.52 -3.54 -0.34
C PRO A 69 -6.93 -4.52 0.77
N ASP A 70 -6.51 -5.79 0.61
CA ASP A 70 -6.60 -6.75 1.71
C ASP A 70 -5.56 -6.39 2.77
N GLU A 71 -5.98 -6.36 4.03
CA GLU A 71 -5.13 -6.08 5.18
C GLU A 71 -5.08 -7.30 6.11
N ASP A 72 -3.97 -7.44 6.85
CA ASP A 72 -3.89 -8.42 7.92
C ASP A 72 -4.81 -8.00 9.08
N GLN A 73 -5.91 -8.73 9.25
CA GLN A 73 -6.90 -8.50 10.30
C GLN A 73 -6.60 -9.29 11.58
N GLY A 74 -5.47 -10.02 11.63
CA GLY A 74 -5.13 -10.94 12.72
C GLY A 74 -5.99 -12.20 12.77
N VAL A 75 -6.81 -12.44 11.73
CA VAL A 75 -7.59 -13.66 11.57
C VAL A 75 -7.70 -14.00 10.09
N PHE A 76 -7.73 -15.30 9.77
CA PHE A 76 -8.05 -15.78 8.44
C PHE A 76 -8.84 -17.09 8.49
N LEU A 77 -9.43 -17.46 7.35
CA LEU A 77 -10.30 -18.62 7.24
C LEU A 77 -9.66 -19.66 6.34
N SER A 78 -9.77 -20.92 6.75
CA SER A 78 -9.30 -22.07 5.97
C SER A 78 -10.47 -23.04 5.74
N MET A 79 -10.67 -23.48 4.50
CA MET A 79 -11.80 -24.35 4.15
C MET A 79 -11.31 -25.74 3.76
N ALA A 80 -11.96 -26.77 4.34
CA ALA A 80 -11.76 -28.16 3.98
C ALA A 80 -12.97 -28.66 3.17
N GLN A 81 -12.73 -29.08 1.93
CA GLN A 81 -13.77 -29.66 1.08
C GLN A 81 -13.31 -31.03 0.57
N LEU A 82 -13.97 -32.07 1.04
CA LEU A 82 -13.74 -33.46 0.63
C LEU A 82 -14.68 -33.85 -0.52
N PRO A 83 -14.34 -34.90 -1.30
CA PRO A 83 -15.20 -35.44 -2.33
C PRO A 83 -16.60 -35.79 -1.83
N ALA A 84 -17.59 -35.74 -2.73
CA ALA A 84 -18.96 -36.14 -2.42
C ALA A 84 -19.00 -37.57 -1.85
N GLY A 85 -19.82 -37.78 -0.82
CA GLY A 85 -19.93 -39.07 -0.12
C GLY A 85 -18.85 -39.32 0.94
N ALA A 86 -17.91 -38.39 1.18
CA ALA A 86 -17.03 -38.47 2.33
C ALA A 86 -17.82 -38.32 3.65
N THR A 87 -17.45 -39.13 4.64
CA THR A 87 -18.09 -39.13 5.96
C THR A 87 -17.56 -38.01 6.83
N GLN A 88 -18.33 -37.65 7.86
CA GLN A 88 -17.92 -36.63 8.84
C GLN A 88 -16.58 -36.98 9.52
N GLU A 89 -16.32 -38.27 9.77
CA GLU A 89 -15.06 -38.74 10.34
C GLU A 89 -13.87 -38.45 9.43
N ARG A 90 -14.01 -38.64 8.11
CA ARG A 90 -12.95 -38.31 7.15
C ARG A 90 -12.66 -36.82 7.13
N THR A 91 -13.71 -35.99 7.18
CA THR A 91 -13.58 -34.54 7.26
C THR A 91 -12.92 -34.11 8.57
N GLN A 92 -13.25 -34.78 9.68
CA GLN A 92 -12.62 -34.50 10.97
C GLN A 92 -11.12 -34.75 10.92
N LYS A 93 -10.68 -35.88 10.35
CA LYS A 93 -9.25 -36.19 10.22
C LYS A 93 -8.48 -35.11 9.45
N VAL A 94 -9.08 -34.56 8.39
CA VAL A 94 -8.47 -33.45 7.63
C VAL A 94 -8.43 -32.16 8.46
N LEU A 95 -9.50 -31.84 9.19
CA LEU A 95 -9.53 -30.67 10.08
C LEU A 95 -8.50 -30.80 11.22
N ASP A 96 -8.31 -32.00 11.76
CA ASP A 96 -7.32 -32.28 12.80
C ASP A 96 -5.90 -32.13 12.24
N GLU A 97 -5.65 -32.61 11.02
CA GLU A 97 -4.36 -32.43 10.32
C GLU A 97 -4.06 -30.95 10.07
N MET A 98 -5.05 -30.18 9.58
CA MET A 98 -4.93 -28.73 9.39
C MET A 98 -4.66 -28.00 10.72
N THR A 99 -5.41 -28.35 11.76
CA THR A 99 -5.25 -27.77 13.10
C THR A 99 -3.85 -28.05 13.64
N ASN A 100 -3.38 -29.29 13.50
CA ASN A 100 -2.04 -29.68 13.90
C ASN A 100 -0.97 -28.91 13.11
N TYR A 101 -1.13 -28.75 11.79
CA TYR A 101 -0.22 -27.96 10.97
C TYR A 101 -0.05 -26.54 11.52
N TYR A 102 -1.16 -25.83 11.77
CA TYR A 102 -1.11 -24.45 12.25
C TYR A 102 -0.50 -24.36 13.66
N LEU A 103 -0.88 -25.25 14.57
CA LEU A 103 -0.40 -25.22 15.96
C LEU A 103 1.03 -25.73 16.14
N THR A 104 1.60 -26.45 15.17
CA THR A 104 2.97 -26.99 15.29
C THR A 104 3.97 -26.30 14.37
N LYS A 105 3.63 -26.12 13.10
CA LYS A 105 4.53 -25.53 12.10
C LYS A 105 4.43 -24.00 12.05
N GLU A 106 3.26 -23.44 12.33
CA GLU A 106 3.00 -22.00 12.35
C GLU A 106 2.80 -21.46 13.78
N LYS A 107 3.29 -22.17 14.80
CA LYS A 107 3.08 -21.85 16.22
C LYS A 107 3.48 -20.44 16.64
N ASP A 108 4.43 -19.82 15.92
CA ASP A 108 4.93 -18.48 16.23
C ASP A 108 4.04 -17.38 15.58
N ASN A 109 3.18 -17.77 14.62
CA ASN A 109 2.29 -16.90 13.86
C ASN A 109 0.80 -17.11 14.20
N VAL A 110 0.45 -18.26 14.78
CA VAL A 110 -0.93 -18.67 15.08
C VAL A 110 -1.11 -18.85 16.59
N GLU A 111 -2.02 -18.07 17.17
CA GLU A 111 -2.44 -18.15 18.57
C GLU A 111 -3.46 -19.29 18.80
N SER A 112 -4.41 -19.48 17.88
CA SER A 112 -5.50 -20.46 18.03
C SER A 112 -6.14 -20.87 16.71
N VAL A 113 -6.72 -22.08 16.71
CA VAL A 113 -7.50 -22.62 15.59
C VAL A 113 -8.85 -23.10 16.09
N PHE A 114 -9.93 -22.59 15.50
CA PHE A 114 -11.30 -23.02 15.76
C PHE A 114 -11.87 -23.72 14.51
N ALA A 115 -11.86 -25.05 14.52
CA ALA A 115 -12.34 -25.88 13.41
C ALA A 115 -13.80 -26.33 13.62
N VAL A 116 -14.62 -26.19 12.58
CA VAL A 116 -16.04 -26.59 12.54
C VAL A 116 -16.24 -27.62 11.43
N ASN A 117 -16.60 -28.83 11.83
CA ASN A 117 -16.93 -29.93 10.92
C ASN A 117 -18.42 -29.90 10.55
N GLY A 118 -18.74 -30.10 9.27
CA GLY A 118 -20.12 -30.13 8.78
C GLY A 118 -20.62 -28.80 8.21
N PHE A 119 -19.82 -27.74 8.27
CA PHE A 119 -20.17 -26.40 7.83
C PHE A 119 -19.05 -25.80 6.96
N GLY A 120 -19.42 -25.20 5.83
CA GLY A 120 -18.56 -24.40 4.99
C GLY A 120 -19.32 -23.19 4.44
N PHE A 121 -18.61 -22.25 3.80
CA PHE A 121 -19.26 -21.05 3.24
C PHE A 121 -20.30 -21.37 2.16
N ALA A 122 -20.09 -22.43 1.39
CA ALA A 122 -20.97 -22.84 0.30
C ALA A 122 -22.15 -23.73 0.76
N GLY A 123 -22.21 -24.13 2.03
CA GLY A 123 -23.30 -24.96 2.56
C GLY A 123 -22.91 -25.88 3.71
N ARG A 124 -23.83 -26.78 4.06
CA ARG A 124 -23.64 -27.81 5.11
C ARG A 124 -23.54 -29.20 4.48
N GLY A 125 -22.68 -30.04 5.04
CA GLY A 125 -22.48 -31.40 4.53
C GLY A 125 -21.37 -32.14 5.28
N GLN A 126 -21.46 -33.47 5.34
CA GLN A 126 -20.46 -34.28 6.05
C GLN A 126 -19.05 -34.19 5.44
N ASN A 127 -18.94 -33.75 4.19
CA ASN A 127 -17.70 -33.60 3.45
C ASN A 127 -17.14 -32.17 3.45
N THR A 128 -17.68 -31.25 4.25
CA THR A 128 -17.21 -29.86 4.31
C THR A 128 -16.89 -29.43 5.74
N GLY A 129 -15.89 -28.57 5.88
CA GLY A 129 -15.48 -27.98 7.15
C GLY A 129 -14.81 -26.63 6.95
N ILE A 130 -14.79 -25.81 8.00
CA ILE A 130 -14.13 -24.51 8.02
C ILE A 130 -13.31 -24.38 9.30
N ALA A 131 -12.15 -23.73 9.23
CA ALA A 131 -11.33 -23.38 10.36
C ALA A 131 -11.13 -21.86 10.41
N PHE A 132 -11.34 -21.28 11.57
CA PHE A 132 -11.02 -19.90 11.88
C PHE A 132 -9.66 -19.90 12.58
N VAL A 133 -8.68 -19.22 11.99
CA VAL A 133 -7.31 -19.18 12.49
C VAL A 133 -7.01 -17.75 12.95
N ARG A 134 -6.40 -17.64 14.13
CA ARG A 134 -5.96 -16.40 14.75
C ARG A 134 -4.55 -16.59 15.26
#